data_AF-A0AAN9ABE6-F1
#
_entry.id   AF-A0AAN9ABE6-F1
#
_cell.length_a   1.000
_cell.length_b   1.000
_cell.length_c   1.000
_cell.angle_alpha   90.00
_cell.angle_beta   90.00
_cell.angle_gamma   90.00
#
_symmetry.space_group_name_H-M   'P 1'
#
loop_
_entity.id
_entity.type
_entity.pdbx_description
1 polymer ?
#
loop_
_entity_poly.entity_id
_entity_poly.type
_entity_poly.pdbx_seq_one_letter_code
_entity_poly.pdbx_strand_id
1 'polypeptide(L)'
;GLMIMLSDKSNLVSAVMNVPLPEDLAISEPESDVPSVLIIDAMCIVSILPKTPEISNALHFAKRFVDIVADISNSYGEVRIAFAQYLTGSLKETTHQKQTVKTTPVHYHDDNTEIKNLKPFLSHVNTKAELTEYLLYKRVNHYQK
;
A
#
# COMPACT_ATOMS: atom_id res chain seq x y z
N GLY A 1 -32.98 -14.36 -26.84
CA GLY A 1 -31.88 -13.77 -26.05
C GLY A 1 -31.20 -14.90 -25.31
N LEU A 2 -29.90 -15.09 -25.52
CA LEU A 2 -29.14 -16.16 -24.88
C LEU A 2 -28.56 -15.63 -23.57
N MET A 3 -29.00 -16.20 -22.45
CA MET A 3 -28.54 -15.83 -21.10
C MET A 3 -27.37 -16.74 -20.72
N ILE A 4 -26.16 -16.19 -20.69
CA ILE A 4 -24.96 -16.92 -20.29
C ILE A 4 -24.83 -16.79 -18.77
N MET A 5 -25.14 -17.88 -18.06
CA MET A 5 -24.85 -18.02 -16.63
C MET A 5 -23.37 -18.36 -16.46
N LEU A 6 -22.55 -17.39 -16.07
CA LEU A 6 -21.13 -17.60 -15.76
C LEU A 6 -20.99 -17.87 -14.26
N SER A 7 -20.91 -19.14 -13.87
CA SER A 7 -20.77 -19.53 -12.45
C SER A 7 -19.33 -19.73 -11.97
N ASP A 8 -18.29 -19.54 -12.79
CA ASP A 8 -16.91 -19.76 -12.37
C ASP A 8 -15.94 -18.71 -12.90
N LYS A 9 -15.30 -17.96 -12.00
CA LYS A 9 -14.28 -16.94 -12.30
C LYS A 9 -13.10 -17.48 -13.12
N SER A 10 -12.85 -18.79 -13.04
CA SER A 10 -11.76 -19.48 -13.74
C SER A 10 -11.92 -19.50 -15.26
N ASN A 11 -13.17 -19.52 -15.76
CA ASN A 11 -13.44 -19.62 -17.20
C ASN A 11 -13.37 -18.28 -17.94
N LEU A 12 -13.42 -17.16 -17.21
CA LEU A 12 -13.28 -15.82 -17.79
C LEU A 12 -11.82 -15.55 -18.20
N VAL A 13 -10.86 -15.99 -17.39
CA VAL A 13 -9.43 -15.80 -17.68
C VAL A 13 -9.01 -16.60 -18.90
N SER A 14 -9.47 -17.84 -19.03
CA SER A 14 -9.18 -18.66 -20.23
C SER A 14 -9.85 -18.12 -21.48
N ALA A 15 -11.07 -17.58 -21.37
CA ALA A 15 -11.75 -16.94 -22.50
C ALA A 15 -11.05 -15.66 -22.96
N VAL A 16 -10.48 -14.86 -22.06
CA VAL A 16 -9.74 -13.63 -22.39
C VAL A 16 -8.36 -13.94 -22.98
N MET A 17 -7.66 -14.96 -22.46
CA MET A 17 -6.32 -15.34 -22.94
C MET A 17 -6.32 -16.03 -24.30
N ASN A 18 -7.45 -16.57 -24.75
CA ASN A 18 -7.59 -17.28 -26.02
C ASN A 18 -8.16 -16.41 -27.15
N VAL A 19 -8.32 -15.11 -26.94
CA VAL A 19 -8.68 -14.18 -28.04
C VAL A 19 -7.42 -13.92 -28.86
N PRO A 20 -7.41 -14.22 -30.17
CA PRO A 20 -6.28 -13.87 -31.03
C PRO A 20 -6.11 -12.35 -31.05
N LEU A 21 -4.93 -11.87 -30.66
CA LEU A 21 -4.59 -10.45 -30.75
C LEU A 21 -4.46 -10.04 -32.23
N PRO A 22 -5.07 -8.92 -32.67
CA PRO A 22 -4.87 -8.39 -34.02
C PRO A 22 -3.39 -8.12 -34.30
N GLU A 23 -2.92 -8.47 -35.49
CA GLU A 23 -1.52 -8.32 -35.93
C GLU A 23 -1.05 -6.84 -35.95
N ASP A 24 -1.97 -5.88 -35.89
CA ASP A 24 -1.69 -4.43 -35.82
C ASP A 24 -1.26 -3.93 -34.43
N LEU A 25 -1.15 -4.81 -33.43
CA LEU A 25 -0.64 -4.49 -32.08
C LEU A 25 0.80 -4.95 -31.85
N ALA A 26 1.62 -5.03 -32.90
CA ALA A 26 3.06 -5.17 -32.74
C ALA A 26 3.60 -3.96 -31.96
N ILE A 27 3.72 -4.14 -30.64
CA ILE A 27 4.33 -3.16 -29.73
C ILE A 27 5.79 -3.02 -30.21
N SER A 28 6.10 -1.87 -30.80
CA SER A 28 7.48 -1.47 -31.07
C SER A 28 8.29 -1.65 -29.79
N GLU A 29 9.41 -2.37 -29.85
CA GLU A 29 10.32 -2.48 -28.71
C GLU A 29 10.60 -1.07 -28.17
N PRO A 30 10.35 -0.80 -26.88
CA PRO A 30 10.54 0.54 -26.36
C PRO A 30 12.04 0.85 -26.43
N GLU A 31 12.41 1.87 -27.23
CA GLU A 31 13.75 2.43 -27.20
C GLU A 31 14.08 2.81 -25.74
N SER A 32 15.12 2.17 -25.22
CA SER A 32 15.49 2.22 -23.81
C SER A 32 16.19 3.53 -23.50
N ASP A 33 15.44 4.54 -23.11
CA ASP A 33 15.96 5.66 -22.31
C ASP A 33 14.92 6.27 -21.36
N VAL A 34 13.78 5.59 -21.18
CA VAL A 34 12.79 6.00 -20.19
C VAL A 34 13.28 5.57 -18.81
N PRO A 35 13.50 6.50 -17.86
CA PRO A 35 13.89 6.14 -16.50
C PRO A 35 12.84 5.19 -15.91
N SER A 36 13.30 4.11 -15.30
CA SER A 36 12.43 3.12 -14.69
C SER A 36 11.62 3.77 -13.55
N VAL A 37 10.29 3.69 -13.65
CA VAL A 37 9.38 4.23 -12.65
C VAL A 37 8.91 3.10 -11.73
N LEU A 38 9.13 3.26 -10.43
CA LEU A 38 8.59 2.37 -9.39
C LEU A 38 7.35 3.01 -8.74
N ILE A 39 6.26 2.26 -8.68
CA ILE A 39 5.04 2.66 -7.95
C ILE A 39 4.87 1.74 -6.75
N ILE A 40 4.89 2.31 -5.54
CA ILE A 40 4.79 1.59 -4.28
C ILE A 40 3.45 1.87 -3.61
N ASP A 41 2.69 0.82 -3.27
CA ASP A 41 1.60 0.93 -2.30
C ASP A 41 2.20 0.95 -0.88
N ALA A 42 2.23 2.13 -0.25
CA ALA A 42 2.77 2.28 1.10
C ALA A 42 2.00 1.46 2.14
N MET A 43 0.68 1.29 1.97
CA MET A 43 -0.13 0.51 2.90
C MET A 43 0.18 -0.98 2.82
N CYS A 44 0.61 -1.46 1.66
CA CYS A 44 1.13 -2.81 1.51
C CYS A 44 2.38 -3.00 2.38
N ILE A 45 3.39 -2.13 2.25
CA ILE A 45 4.63 -2.18 3.05
C ILE A 45 4.30 -2.12 4.55
N VAL A 46 3.47 -1.17 4.96
CA VAL A 46 3.04 -1.01 6.36
C VAL A 46 2.37 -2.27 6.91
N SER A 47 1.62 -3.00 6.08
CA SER A 47 0.88 -4.20 6.52
C SER A 47 1.76 -5.45 6.60
N ILE A 48 2.80 -5.55 5.77
CA ILE A 48 3.72 -6.71 5.75
C ILE A 48 4.91 -6.53 6.69
N LEU A 49 5.14 -5.32 7.22
CA LEU A 49 6.28 -5.02 8.05
C LEU A 49 6.28 -5.88 9.33
N PRO A 50 7.24 -6.78 9.52
CA PRO A 50 7.26 -7.62 10.71
C PRO A 50 7.60 -6.76 11.93
N LYS A 51 6.89 -6.99 13.04
CA LYS A 51 7.27 -6.36 14.31
C LYS A 51 8.51 -7.07 14.85
N THR A 52 9.65 -6.38 14.83
CA THR A 52 10.86 -6.81 15.53
C THR A 52 10.96 -6.13 16.90
N PRO A 53 11.79 -6.64 17.83
CA PRO A 53 12.04 -5.98 19.12
C PRO A 53 12.58 -4.55 18.98
N GLU A 54 13.26 -4.24 17.87
CA GLU A 54 13.74 -2.89 17.58
C GLU A 54 12.59 -1.91 17.30
N ILE A 55 11.43 -2.39 16.85
CA ILE A 55 10.26 -1.57 16.52
C ILE A 55 9.35 -1.48 17.75
N SER A 56 9.76 -0.62 18.68
CA SER A 56 9.06 -0.37 19.94
C SER A 56 8.08 0.81 19.85
N ASN A 57 8.38 1.82 19.03
CA ASN A 57 7.59 3.04 18.91
C ASN A 57 7.41 3.48 17.44
N ALA A 58 6.58 4.52 17.24
CA ALA A 58 6.27 5.07 15.92
C ALA A 58 7.51 5.60 15.17
N LEU A 59 8.49 6.16 15.87
CA LEU A 59 9.74 6.60 15.24
C LEU A 59 10.55 5.43 14.66
N HIS A 60 10.71 4.35 15.42
CA HIS A 60 11.43 3.16 14.96
C HIS A 60 10.70 2.50 13.79
N PHE A 61 9.37 2.48 13.84
CA PHE A 61 8.54 2.03 12.74
C PHE A 61 8.75 2.88 11.47
N ALA A 62 8.71 4.21 11.61
CA ALA A 62 8.90 5.12 10.48
C ALA A 62 10.29 5.02 9.88
N LYS A 63 11.34 4.93 10.71
CA LYS A 63 12.70 4.68 10.23
C LYS A 63 12.78 3.41 9.39
N ARG A 64 12.26 2.29 9.93
CA ARG A 64 12.29 1.01 9.21
C ARG A 64 11.51 1.06 7.90
N PHE A 65 10.38 1.74 7.89
CA PHE A 65 9.60 1.98 6.66
C PHE A 65 10.41 2.76 5.63
N VAL A 66 11.05 3.86 6.04
CA VAL A 66 11.90 4.67 5.16
C VAL A 66 13.07 3.86 4.62
N ASP A 67 13.73 3.07 5.45
CA ASP A 67 14.86 2.22 5.04
C ASP A 67 14.43 1.22 3.95
N ILE A 68 13.30 0.51 4.15
CA ILE A 68 12.77 -0.44 3.16
C ILE A 68 12.44 0.26 1.85
N VAL A 69 11.78 1.42 1.92
CA VAL A 69 11.44 2.21 0.72
C VAL A 69 12.72 2.67 0.02
N ALA A 70 13.73 3.11 0.75
CA ALA A 70 15.02 3.54 0.20
C ALA A 70 15.71 2.38 -0.52
N ASP A 71 15.82 1.22 0.15
CA ASP A 71 16.45 0.02 -0.39
C ASP A 71 15.79 -0.44 -1.71
N ILE A 72 14.46 -0.47 -1.76
CA ILE A 72 13.73 -0.85 -2.98
C ILE A 72 13.86 0.24 -4.06
N SER A 73 13.96 1.51 -3.67
CA SER A 73 14.04 2.64 -4.62
C SER A 73 15.39 2.83 -5.29
N ASN A 74 16.47 2.24 -4.76
CA ASN A 74 17.85 2.53 -5.19
C ASN A 74 18.12 2.27 -6.68
N SER A 75 17.39 1.35 -7.31
CA SER A 75 17.57 0.98 -8.73
C SER A 75 16.64 1.70 -9.70
N TYR A 76 15.83 2.65 -9.24
CA TYR A 76 14.78 3.29 -10.04
C TYR A 76 15.04 4.78 -10.23
N GLY A 77 14.85 5.27 -11.45
CA GLY A 77 15.03 6.69 -11.79
C GLY A 77 13.91 7.59 -11.24
N GLU A 78 12.73 7.03 -11.01
CA GLU A 78 11.61 7.72 -10.38
C GLU A 78 10.85 6.77 -9.44
N VAL A 79 10.50 7.24 -8.23
CA VAL A 79 9.70 6.46 -7.27
C VAL A 79 8.48 7.24 -6.80
N ARG A 80 7.30 6.70 -7.14
CA ARG A 80 5.99 7.20 -6.71
C ARG A 80 5.46 6.32 -5.58
N ILE A 81 5.06 6.95 -4.49
CA ILE A 81 4.45 6.24 -3.36
C ILE A 81 2.99 6.64 -3.27
N ALA A 82 2.10 5.65 -3.38
CA ALA A 82 0.68 5.81 -3.22
C ALA A 82 0.28 5.40 -1.80
N PHE A 83 -0.38 6.31 -1.09
CA PHE A 83 -1.04 6.00 0.16
C PHE A 83 -2.54 5.85 -0.11
N ALA A 84 -3.14 4.77 0.40
CA ALA A 84 -4.58 4.57 0.28
C ALA A 84 -5.34 5.63 1.10
N GLN A 85 -6.06 6.51 0.43
CA GLN A 85 -6.93 7.47 1.10
C GLN A 85 -8.21 6.77 1.57
N TYR A 86 -8.54 6.96 2.84
CA TYR A 86 -9.83 6.55 3.39
C TYR A 86 -10.84 7.68 3.17
N LEU A 87 -11.69 7.52 2.15
CA LEU A 87 -12.80 8.44 1.91
C LEU A 87 -13.96 8.13 2.87
N THR A 88 -14.43 9.17 3.56
CA THR A 88 -15.65 9.15 4.37
C THR A 88 -16.87 8.84 3.49
N GLY A 89 -17.75 7.96 3.98
CA GLY A 89 -18.91 7.41 3.26
C GLY A 89 -18.61 6.21 2.36
N SER A 90 -17.37 5.72 2.31
CA SER A 90 -17.03 4.59 1.42
C SER A 90 -17.45 3.23 2.00
N LEU A 91 -17.72 2.26 1.12
CA LEU A 91 -17.95 0.84 1.49
C LEU A 91 -16.81 0.26 2.37
N LYS A 92 -15.59 0.77 2.21
CA LYS A 92 -14.44 0.39 3.04
C LYS A 92 -14.61 0.85 4.49
N GLU A 93 -15.15 2.04 4.71
CA GLU A 93 -15.43 2.57 6.06
C GLU A 93 -16.50 1.71 6.76
N THR A 94 -17.61 1.42 6.08
CA THR A 94 -18.71 0.61 6.64
C THR A 94 -18.28 -0.81 6.99
N THR A 95 -17.36 -1.39 6.20
CA THR A 95 -16.81 -2.73 6.45
C THR A 95 -15.78 -2.70 7.60
N HIS A 96 -14.98 -1.64 7.72
CA HIS A 96 -14.02 -1.47 8.80
C HIS A 96 -14.68 -1.21 10.15
N GLN A 97 -15.74 -0.40 10.18
CA GLN A 97 -16.47 -0.06 11.40
C GLN A 97 -17.05 -1.30 12.10
N LYS A 98 -17.41 -2.33 11.32
CA LYS A 98 -17.85 -3.64 11.82
C LYS A 98 -16.70 -4.49 12.40
N GLN A 99 -15.46 -4.27 11.98
CA GLN A 99 -14.27 -5.00 12.48
C GLN A 99 -13.68 -4.35 13.74
N THR A 100 -13.80 -3.03 13.92
CA THR A 100 -13.20 -2.27 15.03
C THR A 100 -13.93 -2.38 16.38
N VAL A 101 -15.12 -2.99 16.44
CA VAL A 101 -15.95 -3.07 17.67
C VAL A 101 -15.29 -3.86 18.82
N LYS A 102 -14.22 -4.63 18.56
CA LYS A 102 -13.64 -5.57 19.53
C LYS A 102 -12.24 -5.25 20.06
N THR A 103 -11.61 -4.13 19.68
CA THR A 103 -10.23 -3.83 20.08
C THR A 103 -10.08 -2.44 20.68
N THR A 104 -9.46 -2.36 21.86
CA THR A 104 -9.06 -1.10 22.50
C THR A 104 -8.14 -0.32 21.54
N PRO A 105 -8.49 0.91 21.13
CA PRO A 105 -7.72 1.64 20.14
C PRO A 105 -6.33 2.02 20.67
N VAL A 106 -5.29 1.76 19.89
CA VAL A 106 -3.98 2.41 20.06
C VAL A 106 -3.92 3.52 19.02
N HIS A 107 -4.13 4.75 19.48
CA HIS A 107 -4.08 5.95 18.64
C HIS A 107 -2.63 6.38 18.44
N TYR A 108 -2.28 6.81 17.22
CA TYR A 108 -1.01 7.49 16.99
C TYR A 108 -1.08 8.90 17.59
N HIS A 109 0.00 9.37 18.21
CA HIS A 109 0.06 10.75 18.72
C HIS A 109 1.37 11.43 18.38
N ASP A 110 2.50 10.71 18.53
CA ASP A 110 3.85 11.25 18.38
C ASP A 110 4.88 10.15 18.08
N ASP A 111 6.15 10.55 17.92
CA ASP A 111 7.31 9.67 17.73
C ASP A 111 7.44 8.58 18.83
N ASN A 112 7.00 8.89 20.05
CA ASN A 112 7.11 8.03 21.23
C ASN A 112 5.97 7.03 21.37
N THR A 113 4.93 7.13 20.53
CA THR A 113 3.76 6.26 20.61
C THR A 113 4.19 4.81 20.55
N GLU A 114 3.92 4.07 21.64
CA GLU A 114 4.32 2.68 21.78
C GLU A 114 3.48 1.78 20.88
N ILE A 115 4.14 0.99 20.02
CA ILE A 115 3.47 0.05 19.13
C ILE A 115 3.57 -1.33 19.75
N LYS A 116 2.63 -1.72 20.61
CA LYS A 116 2.64 -3.07 21.22
C LYS A 116 2.32 -4.17 20.21
N ASN A 117 1.40 -3.91 19.29
CA ASN A 117 1.01 -4.81 18.22
C ASN A 117 0.69 -4.01 16.96
N LEU A 118 1.20 -4.45 15.81
CA LEU A 118 1.00 -3.73 14.54
C LEU A 118 -0.45 -3.83 14.05
N LYS A 119 -1.08 -5.01 14.15
CA LYS A 119 -2.45 -5.23 13.63
C LYS A 119 -3.49 -4.32 14.31
N PRO A 120 -3.56 -4.22 15.66
CA PRO A 120 -4.48 -3.31 16.32
C PRO A 120 -4.14 -1.85 16.06
N PHE A 121 -2.86 -1.49 16.05
CA PHE A 121 -2.40 -0.13 15.73
C PHE A 121 -2.87 0.33 14.33
N LEU A 122 -2.76 -0.55 13.33
CA LEU A 122 -3.19 -0.28 11.95
C LEU A 122 -4.68 -0.52 11.70
N SER A 123 -5.43 -1.11 12.64
CA SER A 123 -6.87 -1.34 12.47
C SER A 123 -7.71 -0.08 12.65
N HIS A 124 -7.14 0.96 13.28
CA HIS A 124 -7.84 2.20 13.58
C HIS A 124 -7.75 3.18 12.39
N VAL A 125 -8.89 3.74 11.99
CA VAL A 125 -9.00 4.56 10.76
C VAL A 125 -8.21 5.87 10.91
N ASN A 126 -8.33 6.56 12.04
CA ASN A 126 -7.57 7.80 12.26
C ASN A 126 -6.07 7.53 12.34
N THR A 127 -5.67 6.41 12.94
CA THR A 127 -4.26 6.03 13.05
C THR A 127 -3.64 5.81 11.67
N LYS A 128 -4.37 5.24 10.71
CA LYS A 128 -3.86 5.07 9.34
C LYS A 128 -3.70 6.39 8.60
N ALA A 129 -4.64 7.31 8.75
CA ALA A 129 -4.57 8.63 8.11
C ALA A 129 -3.43 9.46 8.70
N GLU A 130 -3.35 9.56 10.03
CA GLU A 130 -2.28 10.30 10.73
C GLU A 130 -0.91 9.66 10.51
N LEU A 131 -0.81 8.33 10.53
CA LEU A 131 0.43 7.61 10.21
C LEU A 131 0.87 7.85 8.77
N THR A 132 -0.07 7.94 7.83
CA THR A 132 0.22 8.26 6.43
C THR A 132 0.87 9.63 6.31
N GLU A 133 0.29 10.67 6.91
CA GLU A 133 0.85 12.03 6.90
C GLU A 133 2.23 12.07 7.57
N TYR A 134 2.36 11.39 8.71
CA TYR A 134 3.61 11.30 9.44
C TYR A 134 4.74 10.61 8.63
N LEU A 135 4.45 9.47 8.00
CA LEU A 135 5.42 8.75 7.17
C LEU A 135 5.83 9.57 5.95
N LEU A 136 4.89 10.28 5.34
CA LEU A 136 5.16 11.21 4.24
C LEU A 136 6.14 12.30 4.69
N TYR A 137 5.86 12.94 5.84
CA TYR A 137 6.70 13.99 6.41
C TYR A 137 8.12 13.49 6.73
N LYS A 138 8.26 12.33 7.39
CA LYS A 138 9.59 11.77 7.71
C LYS A 138 10.39 11.43 6.46
N ARG A 139 9.74 10.92 5.41
CA ARG A 139 10.40 10.63 4.13
C ARG A 139 10.88 11.90 3.45
N VAL A 140 10.03 12.93 3.31
CA VAL A 140 10.44 14.21 2.68
C VAL A 140 11.68 14.78 3.38
N ASN A 141 11.70 14.76 4.71
CA ASN A 141 12.85 15.20 5.49
C ASN A 141 14.11 14.34 5.32
N HIS A 142 13.97 13.05 4.98
CA HIS A 142 15.12 12.17 4.73
C HIS A 142 15.86 12.56 3.45
N TYR A 143 15.14 12.96 2.39
CA TYR A 143 15.73 13.32 1.09
C TYR A 143 16.08 14.81 0.96
N GLN A 144 15.73 15.65 1.95
CA GLN A 144 16.07 17.07 1.99
C GLN A 144 17.36 17.37 2.77
N LYS A 145 17.96 16.37 3.41
CA LYS A 145 19.26 16.46 4.09
C LYS A 145 20.39 15.99 3.19
#